data_AF-A0A962Z6Z8-F1
#
_entry.id   AF-A0A962Z6Z8-F1
#
_cell.length_a   1.000
_cell.length_b   1.000
_cell.length_c   1.000
_cell.angle_alpha   90.00
_cell.angle_beta   90.00
_cell.angle_gamma   90.00
#
_symmetry.space_group_name_H-M   'P 1'
#
loop_
_entity.id
_entity.type
_entity.pdbx_description
1 polymer ?
#
loop_
_entity_poly.entity_id
_entity_poly.type
_entity_poly.pdbx_seq_one_letter_code
_entity_poly.pdbx_strand_id
1 'polypeptide(L)'
;MIVEALQARVEKGELKADPAQQAIAGRLDALAHELERHDPQPAKRSGLGRFFGAGREEPARAPRGLYIHGGVGRGKSMLMDLFFDKVRVESKRRAHFHAFMLDVHARLHRLRQNGGKEDPLRIVAGELANEHRLLCFDEFHVVNIADAMILRRLFERLFELGVVMVATSNWPPDRLY
;
A
#
# COMPACT_ATOMS: atom_id res chain seq x y z
N MET A 1 -13.78 -7.44 -8.82
CA MET A 1 -14.49 -6.39 -8.05
C MET A 1 -14.11 -4.98 -8.50
N ILE A 2 -12.83 -4.65 -8.67
CA ILE A 2 -12.35 -3.42 -9.32
C ILE A 2 -12.68 -3.42 -10.82
N VAL A 3 -12.48 -4.54 -11.52
CA VAL A 3 -12.81 -4.65 -12.96
C VAL A 3 -14.29 -4.39 -13.20
N GLU A 4 -15.17 -4.99 -12.40
CA GLU A 4 -16.62 -4.78 -12.46
C GLU A 4 -16.99 -3.32 -12.20
N ALA A 5 -16.37 -2.68 -11.21
CA ALA A 5 -16.62 -1.28 -10.90
C ALA A 5 -16.18 -0.35 -12.05
N LEU A 6 -15.06 -0.66 -12.72
CA LEU A 6 -14.60 0.05 -13.90
C LEU A 6 -15.57 -0.15 -15.08
N GLN A 7 -15.96 -1.40 -15.35
CA GLN A 7 -16.91 -1.74 -16.42
C GLN A 7 -18.26 -1.06 -16.24
N ALA A 8 -18.80 -1.04 -15.01
CA ALA A 8 -20.05 -0.35 -14.71
C ALA A 8 -20.00 1.16 -15.04
N ARG A 9 -18.85 1.82 -14.85
CA ARG A 9 -18.68 3.24 -15.24
C ARG A 9 -18.61 3.41 -16.75
N VAL A 10 -18.05 2.44 -17.47
CA VAL A 10 -18.05 2.42 -18.95
C VAL A 10 -19.47 2.21 -19.49
N GLU A 11 -20.22 1.26 -18.93
CA GLU A 11 -21.60 0.97 -19.33
C GLU A 11 -22.55 2.16 -19.09
N LYS A 12 -22.31 2.93 -18.03
CA LYS A 12 -23.03 4.19 -17.75
C LYS A 12 -22.62 5.36 -18.65
N GLY A 13 -21.59 5.20 -19.49
CA GLY A 13 -21.06 6.27 -20.34
C GLY A 13 -20.22 7.32 -19.59
N GLU A 14 -19.88 7.09 -18.32
CA GLU A 14 -19.02 7.97 -17.52
C GLU A 14 -17.55 7.88 -17.96
N LEU A 15 -17.15 6.73 -18.51
CA LEU A 15 -15.80 6.46 -18.99
C LEU A 15 -15.83 5.83 -20.39
N LYS A 16 -14.77 6.09 -21.17
CA LYS A 16 -14.49 5.32 -22.39
C LYS A 16 -13.73 4.05 -22.04
N ALA A 17 -14.03 2.96 -22.73
CA ALA A 17 -13.27 1.72 -22.58
C ALA A 17 -11.78 1.95 -22.93
N ASP A 18 -10.89 1.57 -22.02
CA ASP A 18 -9.44 1.66 -22.19
C ASP A 18 -8.81 0.30 -21.80
N PRO A 19 -8.20 -0.44 -22.75
CA PRO A 19 -7.57 -1.72 -22.48
C PRO A 19 -6.46 -1.67 -21.42
N ALA A 20 -5.73 -0.56 -21.32
CA ALA A 20 -4.69 -0.40 -20.30
C ALA A 20 -5.30 -0.28 -18.90
N GLN A 21 -6.40 0.48 -18.77
CA GLN A 21 -7.12 0.58 -17.50
C GLN A 21 -7.72 -0.76 -17.09
N GLN A 22 -8.25 -1.54 -18.03
CA GLN A 22 -8.76 -2.88 -17.76
C GLN A 22 -7.66 -3.84 -17.29
N ALA A 23 -6.49 -3.82 -17.94
CA ALA A 23 -5.35 -4.65 -17.54
C ALA A 23 -4.84 -4.29 -16.13
N ILE A 24 -4.78 -3.00 -15.79
CA ILE A 24 -4.40 -2.54 -14.45
C ILE A 24 -5.48 -2.92 -13.42
N ALA A 25 -6.76 -2.73 -13.74
CA ALA A 25 -7.87 -3.14 -12.90
C ALA A 25 -7.83 -4.64 -12.58
N GLY A 26 -7.50 -5.50 -13.55
CA GLY A 26 -7.32 -6.94 -13.34
C GLY A 26 -6.18 -7.27 -12.38
N ARG A 27 -5.06 -6.55 -12.46
CA ARG A 27 -3.94 -6.70 -11.51
C ARG A 27 -4.29 -6.22 -10.10
N LEU A 28 -5.03 -5.12 -9.99
CA LEU A 28 -5.54 -4.60 -8.73
C LEU A 28 -6.55 -5.57 -8.10
N ASP A 29 -7.40 -6.21 -8.90
CA ASP A 29 -8.32 -7.26 -8.45
C ASP A 29 -7.56 -8.47 -7.89
N ALA A 30 -6.54 -8.95 -8.61
CA ALA A 30 -5.71 -10.05 -8.13
C ALA A 30 -5.02 -9.71 -6.80
N LEU A 31 -4.42 -8.51 -6.71
CA LEU A 31 -3.80 -8.03 -5.48
C LEU A 31 -4.80 -7.89 -4.32
N ALA A 32 -6.00 -7.36 -4.58
CA ALA A 32 -7.05 -7.25 -3.57
C ALA A 32 -7.42 -8.63 -3.01
N HIS A 33 -7.64 -9.62 -3.88
CA HIS A 33 -7.94 -10.99 -3.44
C HIS A 33 -6.77 -11.64 -2.68
N GLU A 34 -5.53 -11.37 -3.06
CA GLU A 34 -4.37 -11.85 -2.29
C GLU A 34 -4.30 -11.19 -0.91
N LEU A 35 -4.49 -9.87 -0.82
CA LEU A 35 -4.51 -9.13 0.44
C LEU A 35 -5.61 -9.62 1.39
N GLU A 36 -6.82 -9.84 0.87
CA GLU A 36 -7.97 -10.32 1.64
C GLU A 36 -7.78 -11.77 2.12
N ARG A 37 -7.09 -12.62 1.35
CA ARG A 37 -6.73 -13.98 1.78
C ARG A 37 -5.67 -13.99 2.88
N HIS A 38 -4.73 -13.06 2.84
CA HIS A 38 -3.68 -12.89 3.84
C HIS A 38 -4.12 -12.02 5.02
N ASP A 39 -5.37 -11.55 5.04
CA ASP A 39 -5.98 -10.95 6.22
C ASP A 39 -6.70 -12.04 7.00
N PRO A 40 -6.10 -12.61 8.06
CA PRO A 40 -6.90 -13.29 9.04
C PRO A 40 -7.77 -12.20 9.66
N GLN A 41 -8.98 -12.00 9.12
CA GLN A 41 -10.05 -11.34 9.87
C GLN A 41 -9.93 -11.85 11.29
N PRO A 42 -9.85 -10.99 12.31
CA PRO A 42 -9.78 -11.45 13.68
C PRO A 42 -11.02 -12.31 13.89
N ALA A 43 -10.84 -13.64 13.81
CA ALA A 43 -11.88 -14.59 14.10
C ALA A 43 -12.36 -14.17 15.47
N LYS A 44 -13.63 -13.74 15.56
CA LYS A 44 -14.25 -13.32 16.81
C LYS A 44 -13.80 -14.32 17.86
N ARG A 45 -12.94 -13.87 18.78
CA ARG A 45 -12.28 -14.74 19.78
C ARG A 45 -13.37 -15.22 20.74
N SER A 46 -14.13 -16.23 20.32
CA SER A 46 -14.92 -17.08 21.20
C SER A 46 -13.92 -17.93 21.97
N GLY A 47 -13.84 -17.69 23.28
CA GLY A 47 -12.75 -18.10 24.16
C GLY A 47 -12.66 -19.59 24.49
N LEU A 48 -12.72 -20.51 23.52
CA LEU A 48 -12.62 -21.94 23.83
C LEU A 48 -11.95 -22.85 22.78
N GLY A 49 -11.09 -22.30 21.91
CA GLY A 49 -10.52 -23.06 20.77
C GLY A 49 -9.05 -23.46 20.86
N ARG A 50 -8.36 -23.36 22.00
CA ARG A 50 -6.88 -23.46 22.06
C ARG A 50 -6.30 -24.90 22.06
N PHE A 51 -7.06 -25.90 21.64
CA PHE A 51 -6.65 -27.32 21.76
C PHE A 51 -6.66 -28.16 20.47
N PHE A 52 -6.75 -27.55 19.28
CA PHE A 52 -6.51 -28.28 18.04
C PHE A 52 -5.41 -27.62 17.23
N GLY A 53 -4.23 -28.23 17.29
CA GLY A 53 -3.13 -27.97 16.37
C GLY A 53 -3.54 -28.40 14.97
N ALA A 54 -4.02 -27.47 14.17
CA ALA A 54 -3.92 -27.54 12.73
C ALA A 54 -2.57 -26.90 12.35
N GLY A 55 -1.82 -27.57 11.47
CA GLY A 55 -0.49 -27.16 11.04
C GLY A 55 -0.42 -25.66 10.78
N ARG A 56 0.53 -25.00 11.43
CA ARG A 56 0.93 -23.65 11.03
C ARG A 56 1.54 -23.81 9.64
N GLU A 57 0.72 -23.66 8.60
CA GLU A 57 1.22 -23.22 7.31
C GLU A 57 2.13 -22.02 7.60
N GLU A 58 3.37 -22.05 7.10
CA GLU A 58 4.24 -20.89 7.18
C GLU A 58 3.43 -19.69 6.69
N PRO A 59 3.43 -18.55 7.42
CA PRO A 59 2.68 -17.39 6.98
C PRO A 59 3.13 -17.06 5.57
N ALA A 60 2.22 -17.26 4.61
CA ALA A 60 2.51 -17.02 3.21
C ALA A 60 3.02 -15.58 3.08
N ARG A 61 4.12 -15.42 2.35
CA ARG A 61 4.78 -14.12 2.18
C ARG A 61 3.75 -13.09 1.72
N ALA A 62 3.76 -11.90 2.32
CA ALA A 62 2.87 -10.82 1.94
C ALA A 62 2.94 -10.59 0.41
N PRO A 63 1.79 -10.33 -0.24
CA PRO A 63 1.76 -10.19 -1.69
C PRO A 63 2.56 -8.97 -2.14
N ARG A 64 3.08 -9.04 -3.37
CA ARG A 64 3.83 -7.91 -3.93
C ARG A 64 2.88 -6.79 -4.33
N GLY A 65 3.28 -5.56 -3.99
CA GLY A 65 2.58 -4.34 -4.36
C GLY A 65 2.57 -4.03 -5.85
N LEU A 66 1.94 -2.92 -6.22
CA LEU A 66 1.84 -2.45 -7.60
C LEU A 66 2.32 -1.00 -7.74
N TYR A 67 3.16 -0.75 -8.74
CA TYR A 67 3.56 0.60 -9.14
C TYR A 67 2.94 0.93 -10.51
N ILE A 68 2.03 1.88 -10.53
CA ILE A 68 1.25 2.26 -11.72
C ILE A 68 1.77 3.59 -12.23
N HIS A 69 2.32 3.61 -13.44
CA HIS A 69 2.82 4.84 -14.06
C HIS A 69 2.17 5.13 -15.41
N GLY A 70 2.24 6.40 -15.81
CA GLY A 70 1.73 6.88 -17.09
C GLY A 70 1.47 8.38 -17.05
N GLY A 71 1.23 9.00 -18.21
CA GLY A 71 1.01 10.44 -18.30
C GLY A 71 -0.18 10.98 -17.50
N VAL A 72 -0.29 12.30 -17.43
CA VAL A 72 -1.41 13.02 -16.81
C VAL A 72 -2.73 12.67 -17.52
N GLY A 73 -3.83 12.60 -16.78
CA GLY A 73 -5.16 12.34 -17.34
C GLY A 73 -5.45 10.90 -17.76
N ARG A 74 -4.58 9.94 -17.44
CA ARG A 74 -4.73 8.51 -17.82
C ARG A 74 -5.60 7.67 -16.87
N GLY A 75 -6.20 8.27 -15.85
CA GLY A 75 -7.09 7.57 -14.91
C GLY A 75 -6.40 6.77 -13.80
N LYS A 76 -5.10 6.98 -13.56
CA LYS A 76 -4.35 6.27 -12.50
C LYS A 76 -4.97 6.46 -11.11
N SER A 77 -5.26 7.71 -10.73
CA SER A 77 -5.88 8.01 -9.43
C SER A 77 -7.29 7.45 -9.32
N MET A 78 -8.05 7.41 -10.43
CA MET A 78 -9.36 6.76 -10.46
C MET A 78 -9.26 5.24 -10.22
N LEU A 79 -8.28 4.57 -10.84
CA LEU A 79 -8.03 3.14 -10.58
C LEU A 79 -7.59 2.91 -9.13
N MET A 80 -6.80 3.82 -8.56
CA MET A 80 -6.43 3.81 -7.14
C MET A 80 -7.67 4.01 -6.24
N ASP A 81 -8.59 4.93 -6.59
CA ASP A 81 -9.87 5.12 -5.88
C ASP A 81 -10.64 3.80 -5.85
N LEU A 82 -10.87 3.19 -7.02
CA LEU A 82 -11.62 1.95 -7.14
C LEU A 82 -10.99 0.82 -6.33
N PHE A 83 -9.66 0.69 -6.36
CA PHE A 83 -8.96 -0.31 -5.55
C PHE A 83 -9.08 -0.03 -4.05
N PHE A 84 -8.77 1.19 -3.63
CA PHE A 84 -8.80 1.56 -2.22
C PHE A 84 -10.19 1.41 -1.61
N ASP A 85 -11.24 1.79 -2.34
CA ASP A 85 -12.62 1.67 -1.87
C ASP A 85 -13.09 0.22 -1.76
N LYS A 86 -12.63 -0.64 -2.68
CA LYS A 86 -13.14 -2.02 -2.79
C LYS A 86 -12.37 -2.98 -1.88
N VAL A 87 -11.05 -2.87 -1.78
CA VAL A 87 -10.22 -3.83 -1.03
C VAL A 87 -10.60 -3.89 0.46
N ARG A 88 -10.85 -5.09 0.97
CA ARG A 88 -11.28 -5.32 2.36
C ARG A 88 -10.09 -5.54 3.29
N VAL A 89 -9.24 -4.53 3.39
CA VAL A 89 -8.19 -4.42 4.42
C VAL A 89 -8.59 -3.29 5.36
N GLU A 90 -8.73 -3.58 6.66
CA GLU A 90 -9.14 -2.58 7.66
C GLU A 90 -8.05 -1.54 7.88
N SER A 91 -6.82 -1.98 8.14
CA SER A 91 -5.65 -1.14 8.36
C SER A 91 -5.02 -0.72 7.02
N LYS A 92 -5.67 0.23 6.33
CA LYS A 92 -5.16 0.80 5.07
C LYS A 92 -5.12 2.32 5.14
N ARG A 93 -4.11 2.91 4.51
CA ARG A 93 -3.98 4.37 4.36
C ARG A 93 -3.74 4.73 2.91
N ARG A 94 -4.37 5.81 2.49
CA ARG A 94 -4.10 6.48 1.24
C ARG A 94 -3.60 7.89 1.49
N ALA A 95 -2.55 8.31 0.80
CA ALA A 95 -2.00 9.65 0.93
C ALA A 95 -1.28 10.08 -0.34
N HIS A 96 -1.22 11.39 -0.58
CA HIS A 96 -0.19 11.95 -1.46
C HIS A 96 1.18 11.65 -0.86
N PHE A 97 2.14 11.29 -1.72
CA PHE A 97 3.45 10.85 -1.26
C PHE A 97 4.20 11.89 -0.42
N HIS A 98 4.13 13.17 -0.80
CA HIS A 98 4.75 14.26 -0.03
C HIS A 98 4.18 14.37 1.39
N ALA A 99 2.87 14.23 1.56
CA ALA A 99 2.23 14.28 2.89
C ALA A 99 2.67 13.11 3.78
N PHE A 100 2.89 11.93 3.20
CA PHE A 100 3.47 10.80 3.91
C PHE A 100 4.91 11.08 4.36
N MET A 101 5.73 11.69 3.50
CA MET A 101 7.11 12.04 3.87
C MET A 101 7.17 13.07 5.00
N LEU A 102 6.26 14.05 5.02
CA LEU A 102 6.16 15.01 6.14
C LEU A 102 5.84 14.31 7.46
N ASP A 103 4.93 13.34 7.46
CA ASP A 103 4.61 12.51 8.64
C ASP A 103 5.84 11.71 9.11
N VAL A 104 6.53 11.03 8.19
CA VAL A 104 7.77 10.29 8.49
C VAL A 104 8.83 11.21 9.11
N HIS A 105 9.07 12.38 8.52
CA HIS A 105 10.03 13.36 9.05
C HIS A 105 9.65 13.86 10.44
N ALA A 106 8.36 14.13 10.69
CA ALA A 106 7.88 14.55 11.99
C ALA A 106 8.11 13.47 13.07
N ARG A 107 7.82 12.20 12.76
CA ARG A 107 8.07 11.07 13.67
C ARG A 107 9.56 10.87 13.95
N LEU A 108 10.39 10.93 12.91
CA LEU A 108 11.85 10.85 13.04
C LEU A 108 12.41 11.97 13.91
N HIS A 109 11.94 13.21 13.70
CA HIS A 109 12.36 14.37 14.48
C HIS A 109 12.00 14.19 15.97
N ARG A 110 10.76 13.81 16.27
CA ARG A 110 10.30 13.53 17.64
C ARG A 110 11.16 12.47 18.34
N LEU A 111 11.48 11.37 17.65
CA LEU A 111 12.29 10.29 18.24
C LEU A 111 13.75 10.72 18.48
N ARG A 112 14.32 11.54 17.59
CA ARG A 112 15.67 12.09 17.76
C ARG A 112 15.77 13.03 18.95
N GLN A 113 14.73 13.84 19.21
CA GLN A 113 14.69 14.73 20.38
C GLN A 113 14.68 13.97 21.71
N ASN A 114 14.16 12.74 21.72
CA ASN A 114 14.09 11.92 22.93
C ASN A 114 15.40 11.17 23.25
N GLY A 115 16.47 11.36 22.46
CA GLY A 115 17.82 10.87 22.78
C GLY A 115 17.99 9.34 22.85
N GLY A 116 17.08 8.58 22.22
CA GLY A 116 17.10 7.12 22.24
C GLY A 116 18.33 6.53 21.52
N LYS A 117 18.82 5.38 22.01
CA LYS A 117 19.93 4.63 21.38
C LYS A 117 19.51 3.76 20.19
N GLU A 118 18.22 3.52 20.03
CA GLU A 118 17.68 2.70 18.94
C GLU A 118 17.57 3.49 17.63
N ASP A 119 17.71 2.80 16.49
CA ASP A 119 17.53 3.39 15.17
C ASP A 119 16.10 3.97 15.00
N PRO A 120 15.94 5.30 14.91
CA PRO A 120 14.62 5.93 14.85
C PRO A 120 13.80 5.45 13.65
N LEU A 121 14.46 5.12 12.53
CA LEU A 121 13.75 4.67 11.33
C LEU A 121 13.12 3.29 11.51
N ARG A 122 13.77 2.42 12.29
CA ARG A 122 13.23 1.11 12.65
C ARG A 122 11.97 1.23 13.50
N ILE A 123 11.98 2.18 14.44
CA ILE A 123 10.81 2.49 15.28
C ILE A 123 9.67 3.01 14.41
N VAL A 124 9.93 4.01 13.54
CA VAL A 124 8.92 4.56 12.64
C VAL A 124 8.34 3.51 11.71
N ALA A 125 9.16 2.61 11.14
CA ALA A 125 8.68 1.51 10.31
C ALA A 125 7.75 0.57 11.09
N GLY A 126 8.09 0.25 12.35
CA GLY A 126 7.26 -0.55 13.23
C GLY A 126 5.94 0.13 13.59
N GLU A 127 5.95 1.43 13.91
CA GLU A 127 4.74 2.23 14.14
C GLU A 127 3.82 2.18 12.90
N LEU A 128 4.37 2.51 11.72
CA LEU A 128 3.62 2.52 10.47
C LEU A 128 3.07 1.13 10.09
N ALA A 129 3.84 0.06 10.30
CA ALA A 129 3.39 -1.30 10.01
C ALA A 129 2.27 -1.77 10.96
N ASN A 130 2.30 -1.33 12.22
CA ASN A 130 1.22 -1.59 13.18
C ASN A 130 -0.06 -0.81 12.82
N GLU A 131 0.09 0.40 12.25
CA GLU A 131 -1.03 1.23 11.83
C GLU A 131 -1.62 0.80 10.48
N HIS A 132 -0.77 0.32 9.56
CA HIS A 132 -1.11 0.15 8.15
C HIS A 132 -0.48 -1.12 7.56
N ARG A 133 -1.34 -2.01 7.09
CA ARG A 133 -0.96 -3.18 6.28
C ARG A 133 -0.93 -2.87 4.79
N LEU A 134 -1.71 -1.89 4.36
CA LEU A 134 -1.75 -1.41 2.98
C LEU A 134 -1.52 0.09 2.93
N LEU A 135 -0.51 0.50 2.18
CA LEU A 135 -0.20 1.90 1.89
C LEU A 135 -0.43 2.19 0.41
N CYS A 136 -1.34 3.12 0.13
CA CYS A 136 -1.66 3.60 -1.21
C CYS A 136 -1.12 5.02 -1.41
N PHE A 137 -0.14 5.19 -2.29
CA PHE A 137 0.45 6.47 -2.60
C PHE A 137 -0.05 7.03 -3.91
N ASP A 138 -0.58 8.26 -3.87
CA ASP A 138 -0.79 9.06 -5.06
C ASP A 138 0.41 9.98 -5.31
N GLU A 139 0.69 10.23 -6.58
CA GLU A 139 1.73 11.15 -7.04
C GLU A 139 3.12 10.81 -6.48
N PHE A 140 3.48 9.54 -6.55
CA PHE A 140 4.77 9.05 -6.09
C PHE A 140 5.90 9.65 -6.94
N HIS A 141 6.63 10.59 -6.36
CA HIS A 141 7.78 11.25 -6.97
C HIS A 141 8.71 11.73 -5.86
N VAL A 142 9.99 11.36 -5.94
CA VAL A 142 10.99 11.71 -4.93
C VAL A 142 11.80 12.90 -5.43
N VAL A 143 11.62 14.06 -4.83
CA VAL A 143 12.26 15.30 -5.30
C VAL A 143 13.65 15.50 -4.68
N ASN A 144 13.91 14.93 -3.51
CA ASN A 144 15.15 15.16 -2.75
C ASN A 144 15.94 13.87 -2.52
N ILE A 145 17.26 13.92 -2.77
CA ILE A 145 18.19 12.80 -2.54
C ILE A 145 18.26 12.38 -1.06
N ALA A 146 18.08 13.31 -0.12
CA ALA A 146 18.02 12.99 1.31
C ALA A 146 16.78 12.13 1.64
N ASP A 147 15.65 12.44 1.01
CA ASP A 147 14.43 11.64 1.14
C ASP A 147 14.63 10.26 0.52
N ALA A 148 15.33 10.17 -0.63
CA ALA A 148 15.64 8.91 -1.28
C ALA A 148 16.38 7.92 -0.34
N MET A 149 17.36 8.42 0.42
CA MET A 149 18.12 7.59 1.37
C MET A 149 17.24 7.07 2.51
N ILE A 150 16.32 7.90 3.03
CA ILE A 150 15.38 7.51 4.08
C ILE A 150 14.38 6.49 3.53
N LEU A 151 13.82 6.76 2.35
CA LEU A 151 12.78 5.96 1.72
C LEU A 151 13.22 4.53 1.45
N ARG A 152 14.41 4.35 0.89
CA ARG A 152 14.95 3.02 0.63
C ARG A 152 14.93 2.17 1.89
N ARG A 153 15.54 2.67 2.97
CA ARG A 153 15.62 1.97 4.25
C ARG A 153 14.24 1.79 4.88
N LEU A 154 13.37 2.78 4.79
CA LEU A 154 12.01 2.70 5.33
C LEU A 154 11.20 1.61 4.64
N PHE A 155 11.20 1.59 3.30
CA PHE A 155 10.43 0.64 2.50
C PHE A 155 10.96 -0.77 2.64
N GLU A 156 12.29 -0.96 2.65
CA GLU A 156 12.91 -2.26 2.97
C GLU A 156 12.34 -2.82 4.28
N ARG A 157 12.28 -2.01 5.35
CA ARG A 157 11.70 -2.42 6.64
C ARG A 157 10.20 -2.65 6.59
N LEU A 158 9.43 -1.79 5.91
CA LEU A 158 7.99 -1.97 5.77
C LEU A 158 7.66 -3.28 5.03
N PHE A 159 8.42 -3.63 3.99
CA PHE A 159 8.26 -4.88 3.27
C PHE A 159 8.65 -6.10 4.11
N GLU A 160 9.74 -6.01 4.90
CA GLU A 160 10.09 -7.05 5.88
C GLU A 160 8.98 -7.28 6.92
N LEU A 161 8.28 -6.21 7.31
CA LEU A 161 7.13 -6.25 8.23
C LEU A 161 5.81 -6.65 7.54
N GLY A 162 5.83 -6.95 6.24
CA GLY A 162 4.66 -7.43 5.49
C GLY A 162 3.69 -6.33 5.07
N VAL A 163 4.08 -5.05 5.12
CA VAL A 163 3.29 -3.95 4.58
C VAL A 163 3.32 -3.99 3.06
N VAL A 164 2.14 -3.90 2.45
CA VAL A 164 1.98 -3.89 1.00
C VAL A 164 1.77 -2.45 0.51
N MET A 165 2.38 -2.13 -0.63
CA MET A 165 2.31 -0.79 -1.21
C MET A 165 1.70 -0.78 -2.60
N VAL A 166 0.80 0.16 -2.86
CA VAL A 166 0.36 0.50 -4.22
C VAL A 166 0.69 1.96 -4.47
N ALA A 167 1.28 2.30 -5.60
CA ALA A 167 1.67 3.67 -5.92
C ALA A 167 1.20 4.08 -7.32
N THR A 168 0.80 5.34 -7.49
CA THR A 168 0.59 5.96 -8.81
C THR A 168 1.64 7.03 -9.06
N SER A 169 2.17 7.13 -10.29
CA SER A 169 3.16 8.15 -10.67
C SER A 169 3.03 8.60 -12.12
N ASN A 170 3.50 9.82 -12.40
CA ASN A 170 3.69 10.28 -13.78
C ASN A 170 5.03 9.81 -14.37
N TRP A 171 5.93 9.27 -13.54
CA TRP A 171 7.27 8.86 -13.92
C TRP A 171 7.44 7.35 -13.80
N PRO A 172 8.14 6.70 -14.76
CA PRO A 172 8.52 5.31 -14.60
C PRO A 172 9.58 5.18 -13.46
N PRO A 173 9.74 3.98 -12.86
CA PRO A 173 10.61 3.80 -11.68
C PRO A 173 12.07 4.23 -11.87
N ASP A 174 12.60 4.13 -13.08
CA ASP A 174 13.96 4.53 -13.48
C ASP A 174 14.16 6.06 -13.52
N ARG A 175 13.08 6.85 -13.43
CA ARG A 175 13.10 8.32 -13.48
C ARG A 175 12.51 8.97 -12.23
N LEU A 176 12.57 8.26 -11.10
CA LEU A 176 12.04 8.74 -9.82
C LEU A 176 12.96 9.71 -9.07
N TYR A 177 14.16 9.97 -9.60
CA TYR A 177 15.22 10.81 -9.04
C TYR A 177 15.81 11.73 -10.11
#